data_AF-A0A958P6E3-F1
#
_entry.id   AF-A0A958P6E3-F1
#
_cell.length_a   1.000
_cell.length_b   1.000
_cell.length_c   1.000
_cell.angle_alpha   90.00
_cell.angle_beta   90.00
_cell.angle_gamma   90.00
#
_symmetry.space_group_name_H-M   'P 1'
#
loop_
_entity.id
_entity.type
_entity.pdbx_description
1 polymer ?
#
loop_
_entity_poly.entity_id
_entity_poly.type
_entity_poly.pdbx_seq_one_letter_code
_entity_poly.pdbx_strand_id
1 'polypeptide(L)'
;KKESGERQKEEKENVASEKQTKFKQRQLIDKIIEMNPGPIKIKTDKKFFSSGTQAKESLLENEHLVTETLADIYASQGNIGKAIRAYEILSLKFPNKSVYFASLIEKLRNKE
;
A
#
# COMPACT_ATOMS: atom_id res chain seq x y z
N LYS A 1 -48.38 -29.08 -7.41
CA LYS A 1 -48.56 -28.25 -8.63
C LYS A 1 -48.44 -26.73 -8.40
N LYS A 2 -48.42 -26.20 -7.16
CA LYS A 2 -48.30 -24.74 -6.92
C LYS A 2 -46.85 -24.20 -6.92
N GLU A 3 -45.86 -25.04 -6.65
CA GLU A 3 -44.45 -24.61 -6.46
C GLU A 3 -43.64 -24.38 -7.75
N SER A 4 -44.11 -24.87 -8.91
CA SER A 4 -43.43 -24.71 -10.20
C SER A 4 -43.77 -23.39 -10.92
N GLY A 5 -44.80 -22.67 -10.46
CA GLY A 5 -45.25 -21.41 -11.06
C GLY A 5 -44.54 -20.17 -10.51
N GLU A 6 -44.06 -20.21 -9.26
CA GLU A 6 -43.41 -19.06 -8.62
C GLU A 6 -41.97 -18.84 -9.13
N ARG A 7 -41.19 -19.91 -9.31
CA ARG A 7 -39.82 -19.82 -9.89
C ARG A 7 -39.79 -19.26 -11.32
N GLN A 8 -40.83 -19.51 -12.13
CA GLN A 8 -40.93 -18.98 -13.50
C GLN A 8 -41.34 -17.50 -13.56
N LYS A 9 -41.86 -16.94 -12.45
CA LYS A 9 -42.25 -15.53 -12.35
C LYS A 9 -41.08 -14.65 -11.90
N GLU A 10 -40.27 -15.13 -10.94
CA GLU A 10 -39.07 -14.45 -10.44
C GLU A 10 -37.97 -14.33 -11.52
N GLU A 11 -37.79 -15.34 -12.36
CA GLU A 11 -36.78 -15.33 -13.44
C GLU A 11 -37.13 -14.33 -14.56
N LYS A 12 -38.42 -14.11 -14.84
CA LYS A 12 -38.89 -13.13 -15.83
C LYS A 12 -38.79 -11.69 -15.33
N GLU A 13 -39.02 -11.44 -14.05
CA GLU A 13 -38.85 -10.12 -13.43
C GLU A 13 -37.38 -9.70 -13.35
N ASN A 14 -36.47 -10.63 -13.07
CA ASN A 14 -35.02 -10.35 -13.01
C ASN A 14 -34.42 -10.07 -14.40
N VAL A 15 -34.87 -10.79 -15.43
CA VAL A 15 -34.47 -10.52 -16.83
C VAL A 15 -35.04 -9.20 -17.34
N ALA A 16 -36.24 -8.79 -16.89
CA ALA A 16 -36.83 -7.51 -17.24
C ALA A 16 -36.11 -6.33 -16.57
N SER A 17 -35.71 -6.47 -15.31
CA SER A 17 -34.96 -5.45 -14.57
C SER A 17 -33.54 -5.24 -15.14
N GLU A 18 -32.85 -6.32 -15.52
CA GLU A 18 -31.54 -6.25 -16.19
C GLU A 18 -31.60 -5.62 -17.58
N LYS A 19 -32.67 -5.89 -18.35
CA LYS A 19 -32.86 -5.25 -19.66
C LYS A 19 -33.10 -3.76 -19.52
N GLN A 20 -33.85 -3.34 -18.51
CA GLN A 20 -34.09 -1.92 -18.23
C GLN A 20 -32.82 -1.18 -17.77
N THR A 21 -31.98 -1.81 -16.93
CA THR A 21 -30.72 -1.19 -16.51
C THR A 21 -29.74 -1.06 -17.68
N LYS A 22 -29.60 -2.10 -18.51
CA LYS A 22 -28.78 -2.06 -19.74
C LYS A 22 -29.29 -1.00 -20.73
N PHE A 23 -30.61 -0.83 -20.85
CA PHE A 23 -31.22 0.20 -21.70
C PHE A 23 -30.89 1.62 -21.19
N LYS A 24 -31.06 1.86 -19.88
CA LYS A 24 -30.70 3.15 -19.25
C LYS A 24 -29.20 3.47 -19.39
N GLN A 25 -28.34 2.45 -19.29
CA GLN A 25 -26.90 2.60 -19.50
C GLN A 25 -26.57 2.99 -20.94
N ARG A 26 -27.19 2.35 -21.94
CA ARG A 26 -27.02 2.72 -23.36
C ARG A 26 -27.45 4.17 -23.60
N GLN A 27 -28.62 4.56 -23.10
CA GLN A 27 -29.09 5.95 -23.23
C GLN A 27 -28.14 6.97 -22.58
N LEU A 28 -27.50 6.61 -21.47
CA LEU A 28 -26.51 7.48 -20.84
C LEU A 28 -25.21 7.55 -21.66
N ILE A 29 -24.76 6.42 -22.22
CA ILE A 29 -23.59 6.36 -23.10
C ILE A 29 -23.81 7.21 -24.36
N ASP A 30 -24.99 7.09 -24.99
CA ASP A 30 -25.33 7.85 -26.20
C ASP A 30 -25.33 9.36 -25.92
N LYS A 31 -25.89 9.81 -24.80
CA LYS A 31 -25.82 11.21 -24.34
C LYS A 31 -24.39 11.69 -24.10
N ILE A 32 -23.52 10.83 -23.57
CA ILE A 32 -22.10 11.16 -23.36
C ILE A 32 -21.39 11.31 -24.69
N ILE A 33 -21.68 10.45 -25.68
CA ILE A 33 -21.10 10.56 -27.03
C ILE A 33 -21.57 11.85 -27.72
N GLU A 34 -22.86 12.18 -27.62
CA GLU A 34 -23.45 13.42 -28.17
C GLU A 34 -22.84 14.69 -27.55
N MET A 35 -22.56 14.67 -26.24
CA MET A 35 -21.93 15.79 -25.54
C MET A 35 -20.47 16.04 -25.99
N ASN A 36 -19.87 15.15 -26.78
CA ASN A 36 -18.49 15.21 -27.26
C ASN A 36 -17.50 15.76 -26.21
N PRO A 37 -17.34 15.09 -25.05
CA PRO A 37 -16.60 15.59 -23.89
C PRO A 37 -15.08 15.72 -24.11
N GLY A 38 -14.61 15.68 -25.35
CA GLY A 38 -13.19 15.61 -25.68
C GLY A 38 -12.54 14.29 -25.26
N PRO A 39 -11.21 14.17 -25.37
CA PRO A 39 -10.51 12.96 -24.99
C PRO A 39 -10.63 12.73 -23.48
N ILE A 40 -11.29 11.63 -23.11
CA ILE A 40 -11.42 11.19 -21.72
C ILE A 40 -10.03 10.82 -21.20
N LYS A 41 -9.44 11.69 -20.37
CA LYS A 41 -8.18 11.41 -19.69
C LYS A 41 -8.45 10.49 -18.51
N ILE A 42 -8.19 9.20 -18.69
CA ILE A 42 -8.09 8.26 -17.57
C ILE A 42 -6.90 8.73 -16.74
N LYS A 43 -7.14 9.14 -15.48
CA LYS A 43 -6.06 9.47 -14.56
C LYS A 43 -5.25 8.19 -14.28
N THR A 44 -4.14 8.02 -14.97
CA THR A 44 -3.17 6.93 -14.76
C THR A 44 -2.26 7.25 -13.57
N ASP A 45 -2.83 7.74 -12.45
CA ASP A 45 -2.06 8.09 -11.25
C ASP A 45 -1.64 6.83 -10.47
N LYS A 46 -2.10 5.65 -10.89
CA LYS A 46 -1.53 4.39 -10.42
C LYS A 46 -0.16 4.23 -11.07
N LYS A 47 0.90 4.57 -10.33
CA LYS A 47 2.26 4.10 -10.62
C LYS A 47 2.15 2.61 -10.94
N PHE A 48 2.35 2.24 -12.20
CA PHE A 48 2.34 0.84 -12.61
C PHE A 48 3.42 0.13 -11.79
N PHE A 49 3.09 -1.04 -11.23
CA PHE A 49 4.07 -1.88 -10.55
C PHE A 49 5.22 -2.16 -11.52
N SER A 50 6.36 -1.53 -11.28
CA SER A 50 7.57 -1.72 -12.06
C SER A 50 8.53 -2.51 -11.19
N SER A 51 8.73 -3.78 -11.56
CA SER A 51 9.59 -4.71 -10.80
C SER A 51 10.97 -4.11 -10.52
N GLY A 52 11.53 -3.36 -11.48
CA GLY A 52 12.82 -2.68 -11.34
C GLY A 52 12.83 -1.52 -10.34
N THR A 53 11.74 -0.76 -10.19
CA THR A 53 11.67 0.33 -9.20
C THR A 53 11.38 -0.24 -7.81
N GLN A 54 10.44 -1.18 -7.72
CA GLN A 54 10.09 -1.83 -6.45
C GLN A 54 11.30 -2.58 -5.85
N ALA A 55 12.09 -3.27 -6.68
CA ALA A 55 13.28 -3.98 -6.20
C ALA A 55 14.30 -3.03 -5.55
N LYS A 56 14.49 -1.83 -6.12
CA LYS A 56 15.38 -0.81 -5.56
C LYS A 56 14.84 -0.25 -4.25
N GLU A 57 13.54 0.00 -4.16
CA GLU A 57 12.89 0.46 -2.94
C GLU A 57 13.00 -0.58 -1.81
N SER A 58 12.89 -1.88 -2.12
CA SER A 58 13.06 -2.95 -1.13
C SER A 58 14.46 -3.07 -0.53
N LEU A 59 15.49 -2.57 -1.22
CA LEU A 59 16.86 -2.53 -0.69
C LEU A 59 17.04 -1.40 0.33
N LEU A 60 16.17 -0.39 0.33
CA LEU A 60 16.23 0.71 1.27
C LEU A 60 15.71 0.24 2.63
N GLU A 61 16.55 0.41 3.65
CA GLU A 61 16.18 0.07 5.02
C GLU A 61 15.11 1.05 5.53
N ASN A 62 14.02 0.52 6.09
CA ASN A 62 12.93 1.32 6.63
C ASN A 62 13.29 1.89 8.01
N GLU A 63 13.70 3.17 8.06
CA GLU A 63 14.06 3.87 9.30
C GLU A 63 12.91 4.00 10.31
N HIS A 64 11.66 3.88 9.86
CA HIS A 64 10.49 3.91 10.76
C HIS A 64 10.34 2.65 11.64
N LEU A 65 10.91 1.52 11.22
CA LEU A 65 10.77 0.21 11.88
C LEU A 65 11.92 -0.11 12.83
N VAL A 66 12.75 0.87 13.16
CA VAL A 66 13.92 0.68 14.03
C VAL A 66 13.51 0.43 15.48
N THR A 67 14.13 -0.59 16.09
CA THR A 67 13.99 -0.98 17.49
C THR A 67 15.36 -1.26 18.11
N GLU A 68 15.45 -1.23 19.44
CA GLU A 68 16.70 -1.50 20.18
C GLU A 68 17.25 -2.89 19.86
N THR A 69 16.38 -3.92 19.89
CA THR A 69 16.75 -5.30 19.55
C THR A 69 17.27 -5.42 18.11
N LEU A 70 16.71 -4.66 17.17
CA LEU A 70 17.20 -4.65 15.79
C LEU A 70 18.61 -4.06 15.69
N ALA A 71 18.89 -2.98 16.44
CA ALA A 71 20.22 -2.39 16.51
C ALA A 71 21.26 -3.37 17.08
N ASP A 72 20.90 -4.12 18.13
CA ASP A 72 21.74 -5.16 18.71
C ASP A 72 21.99 -6.33 17.74
N ILE A 73 20.98 -6.72 16.97
CA ILE A 73 21.15 -7.75 15.92
C ILE A 73 22.15 -7.26 14.86
N TYR A 74 22.06 -6.01 14.40
CA TYR A 74 23.04 -5.47 13.45
C TYR A 74 24.46 -5.46 14.03
N ALA A 75 24.62 -5.06 15.30
CA ALA A 75 25.93 -5.09 15.96
C ALA A 75 26.48 -6.51 16.08
N SER A 76 25.62 -7.47 16.41
CA SER A 76 25.98 -8.90 16.53
C SER A 76 26.38 -9.52 15.20
N GLN A 77 25.81 -9.04 14.10
CA GLN A 77 26.16 -9.43 12.74
C GLN A 77 27.43 -8.73 12.21
N GLY A 78 28.04 -7.83 13.01
CA GLY A 78 29.19 -7.02 12.59
C GLY A 78 28.85 -5.83 11.69
N ASN A 79 27.56 -5.55 11.48
CA ASN A 79 27.10 -4.39 10.70
C ASN A 79 27.11 -3.12 11.57
N ILE A 80 28.30 -2.65 11.98
CA ILE A 80 28.45 -1.58 12.97
C ILE A 80 27.82 -0.26 12.50
N GLY A 81 28.03 0.13 11.24
CA GLY A 81 27.41 1.35 10.69
C GLY A 81 25.88 1.34 10.74
N LYS A 82 25.25 0.18 10.50
CA LYS A 82 23.79 0.02 10.62
C LYS A 82 23.32 0.11 12.06
N ALA A 83 24.06 -0.50 12.98
CA ALA A 83 23.76 -0.43 14.41
C ALA A 83 23.84 1.01 14.95
N ILE A 84 24.87 1.77 14.57
CA ILE A 84 25.02 3.18 14.95
C ILE A 84 23.83 4.00 14.44
N ARG A 85 23.50 3.91 13.14
CA ARG A 85 22.35 4.62 12.55
C ARG A 85 21.04 4.28 13.27
N ALA A 86 20.83 3.01 13.61
CA ALA A 86 19.65 2.57 14.35
C ALA A 86 19.58 3.24 15.74
N TYR A 87 20.70 3.29 16.47
CA TYR A 87 20.75 3.98 17.77
C TYR A 87 20.58 5.49 17.68
N GLU A 88 21.06 6.13 16.61
CA GLU A 88 20.82 7.55 16.34
C GLU A 88 19.32 7.83 16.12
N ILE A 89 18.64 7.02 15.30
CA ILE A 89 17.19 7.13 15.07
C ILE A 89 16.42 6.93 16.39
N LEU A 90 16.81 5.95 17.21
CA LEU A 90 16.18 5.71 18.51
C LEU A 90 16.41 6.88 19.49
N SER A 91 17.57 7.53 19.43
CA SER A 91 17.85 8.73 20.24
C SER A 91 16.92 9.88 19.89
N LEU A 92 16.63 10.08 18.61
CA LEU A 92 15.68 11.09 18.14
C LEU A 92 14.24 10.72 18.51
N LYS A 93 13.88 9.44 18.45
CA LYS A 93 12.52 8.94 18.77
C LYS A 93 12.24 8.94 20.27
N PHE A 94 13.25 8.71 21.10
CA PHE A 94 13.12 8.58 22.56
C PHE A 94 14.16 9.46 23.27
N PRO A 95 13.96 10.79 23.31
CA PRO A 95 14.95 11.73 23.85
C PRO A 95 15.31 11.46 25.32
N ASN A 96 14.36 10.95 26.12
CA ASN A 96 14.59 10.58 27.52
C ASN A 96 15.67 9.49 27.68
N LYS A 97 15.89 8.67 26.66
CA LYS A 97 16.92 7.62 26.61
C LYS A 97 18.13 8.02 25.77
N SER A 98 18.23 9.27 25.31
CA SER A 98 19.30 9.70 24.40
C SER A 98 20.70 9.42 24.96
N VAL A 99 20.93 9.69 26.25
CA VAL A 99 22.22 9.40 26.91
C VAL A 99 22.54 7.89 26.90
N TYR A 100 21.53 7.05 27.09
CA TYR A 100 21.69 5.59 27.05
C TYR A 100 22.15 5.14 25.66
N PHE A 101 21.47 5.58 24.60
CA PHE A 101 21.86 5.22 23.23
C PHE A 101 23.21 5.80 22.82
N ALA A 102 23.55 7.03 23.26
CA ALA A 102 24.87 7.60 23.04
C ALA A 102 25.99 6.72 23.62
N SER A 103 25.77 6.15 24.81
CA SER A 103 26.74 5.22 25.42
C SER A 103 26.91 3.92 24.62
N LEU A 104 25.86 3.42 23.98
CA LEU A 104 25.92 2.24 23.13
C LEU A 104 26.66 2.53 21.82
N ILE A 105 26.43 3.70 21.22
CA ILE A 105 27.15 4.16 20.04
C ILE A 105 28.65 4.25 20.31
N GLU A 106 29.05 4.85 21.44
CA GLU A 106 30.46 4.93 21.83
C GLU A 106 31.10 3.55 22.02
N LYS A 107 30.39 2.62 22.67
CA LYS A 107 30.87 1.22 22.81
C LYS A 107 31.07 0.55 21.46
N LEU A 108 30.19 0.80 20.49
CA LEU A 108 30.29 0.23 19.15
C LEU A 108 31.46 0.83 18.36
N ARG A 109 31.69 2.14 18.46
CA ARG A 109 32.84 2.81 17.82
C ARG A 109 34.19 2.31 18.33
N ASN A 110 34.27 2.01 19.62
CA ASN A 110 35.49 1.47 20.25
C ASN A 110 35.73 -0.02 19.96
N LYS A 111 34.80 -0.69 19.27
CA LYS A 111 34.88 -2.11 18.93
C LYS A 111 35.37 -2.36 17.50
N GLU A 112 35.38 -1.32 16.66
CA GLU A 112 36.10 -1.32 15.37
C GLU A 112 37.58 -1.04 15.57
#